data_AF-A0AAU3QKY8-F1
#
_entry.id   AF-A0AAU3QKY8-F1
#
_cell.length_a   1.000
_cell.length_b   1.000
_cell.length_c   1.000
_cell.angle_alpha   90.00
_cell.angle_beta   90.00
_cell.angle_gamma   90.00
#
_symmetry.space_group_name_H-M   'P 1'
#
loop_
_entity.id
_entity.type
_entity.pdbx_description
1 polymer ?
#
loop_
_entity_poly.entity_id
_entity_poly.type
_entity_poly.pdbx_seq_one_letter_code
_entity_poly.pdbx_strand_id
1 'polypeptide(L)'
;MLQLRNAQGPRARRLIGRTLLASALLTAVAALPAAAAAPQSPAIAQTPATATAPARSETGAPAYQQVAHFYGAYIDAVTAENGGRLATDLRNFYLTRQLRERLSTWEQRNHADGVLRAQNTPLAFRVTPGDSAAGHTWSTVRLTWSTGKHPTYSYLTVRSDLNTGKISGIGD
;
A
#
# COMPACT_ATOMS: atom_id res chain seq x y z
N MET A 1 -10.79 48.82 -40.51
CA MET A 1 -11.28 47.89 -41.54
C MET A 1 -11.30 46.48 -40.96
N LEU A 2 -12.39 45.76 -41.23
CA LEU A 2 -12.71 44.33 -41.02
C LEU A 2 -12.62 43.71 -39.62
N GLN A 3 -13.80 43.68 -38.98
CA GLN A 3 -14.31 42.59 -38.14
C GLN A 3 -14.15 41.23 -38.81
N LEU A 4 -13.75 40.20 -38.06
CA LEU A 4 -14.16 38.81 -38.32
C LEU A 4 -14.58 38.15 -37.00
N ARG A 5 -15.88 38.27 -36.76
CA ARG A 5 -16.66 37.46 -35.84
C ARG A 5 -16.64 36.03 -36.38
N ASN A 6 -16.26 35.06 -35.56
CA ASN A 6 -16.60 33.66 -35.82
C ASN A 6 -17.63 33.22 -34.77
N ALA A 7 -18.88 33.19 -35.20
CA ALA A 7 -19.99 32.58 -34.51
C ALA A 7 -20.45 31.37 -35.33
N GLN A 8 -20.58 30.21 -34.67
CA GLN A 8 -21.37 29.01 -35.04
C GLN A 8 -20.85 27.89 -34.13
N GLY A 9 -21.60 27.18 -33.29
CA GLY A 9 -23.03 27.01 -33.02
C GLY A 9 -23.14 25.77 -32.08
N PRO A 10 -24.27 25.56 -31.39
CA PRO A 10 -24.37 24.64 -30.25
C PRO A 10 -24.50 23.18 -30.68
N ARG A 11 -23.94 22.24 -29.90
CA ARG A 11 -24.18 20.80 -30.10
C ARG A 11 -24.79 20.14 -28.86
N ALA A 12 -26.11 20.09 -28.91
CA ALA A 12 -26.97 18.94 -28.63
C ALA A 12 -26.70 18.11 -27.35
N ARG A 13 -27.60 18.32 -26.39
CA ARG A 13 -28.02 17.40 -25.33
C ARG A 13 -28.52 16.10 -25.97
N ARG A 14 -27.91 14.95 -25.65
CA ARG A 14 -28.48 13.62 -25.93
C ARG A 14 -28.79 12.91 -24.61
N LEU A 15 -30.09 12.76 -24.36
CA LEU A 15 -30.67 11.76 -23.47
C LEU A 15 -30.72 10.42 -24.21
N ILE A 16 -29.99 9.43 -23.73
CA ILE A 16 -30.13 8.00 -24.05
C ILE A 16 -29.58 7.31 -22.78
N GLY A 17 -30.25 6.43 -22.06
CA GLY A 17 -31.33 5.52 -22.38
C GLY A 17 -30.99 4.23 -21.63
N ARG A 18 -31.85 3.90 -20.67
CA ARG A 18 -31.97 2.66 -19.87
C ARG A 18 -31.27 1.42 -20.45
N THR A 19 -30.51 0.72 -19.61
CA THR A 19 -30.46 -0.74 -19.58
C THR A 19 -30.13 -1.23 -18.17
N LEU A 20 -31.16 -1.67 -17.46
CA LEU A 20 -31.04 -2.55 -16.30
C LEU A 20 -30.75 -3.95 -16.82
N LEU A 21 -29.59 -4.51 -16.49
CA LEU A 21 -29.27 -5.91 -16.77
C LEU A 21 -29.49 -6.71 -15.49
N ALA A 22 -30.46 -7.59 -15.59
CA ALA A 22 -30.89 -8.52 -14.58
C ALA A 22 -30.00 -9.77 -14.55
N SER A 23 -29.99 -10.38 -13.37
CA SER A 23 -30.11 -11.82 -13.11
C SER A 23 -28.92 -12.79 -13.26
N ALA A 24 -28.84 -13.57 -12.18
CA ALA A 24 -28.52 -14.99 -12.06
C ALA A 24 -27.06 -15.41 -11.89
N LEU A 25 -26.74 -15.85 -10.66
CA LEU A 25 -25.83 -16.99 -10.48
C LEU A 25 -26.50 -18.02 -9.58
N LEU A 26 -26.76 -19.18 -10.20
CA LEU A 26 -27.25 -20.40 -9.59
C LEU A 26 -26.22 -20.99 -8.62
N THR A 27 -26.75 -21.52 -7.53
CA THR A 27 -26.15 -22.47 -6.59
C THR A 27 -25.83 -23.81 -7.25
N ALA A 28 -24.65 -24.37 -6.99
CA ALA A 28 -24.37 -25.79 -7.15
C ALA A 28 -23.59 -26.31 -5.93
N VAL A 29 -24.29 -27.00 -5.03
CA VAL A 29 -23.72 -27.85 -3.97
C VAL A 29 -23.51 -29.23 -4.58
N ALA A 30 -22.26 -29.69 -4.62
CA ALA A 30 -21.93 -31.07 -4.96
C ALA A 30 -21.64 -31.85 -3.67
N ALA A 31 -22.47 -32.85 -3.40
CA ALA A 31 -22.31 -33.83 -2.33
C ALA A 31 -21.24 -34.86 -2.71
N LEU A 32 -20.33 -35.18 -1.80
CA LEU A 32 -19.39 -36.31 -1.92
C LEU A 32 -19.87 -37.48 -1.07
N PRO A 33 -19.88 -38.73 -1.59
CA PRO A 33 -20.26 -39.90 -0.81
C PRO A 33 -19.09 -40.44 0.02
N ALA A 34 -19.45 -40.92 1.22
CA ALA A 34 -18.59 -41.67 2.12
C ALA A 34 -18.29 -43.07 1.59
N ALA A 35 -17.04 -43.53 1.73
CA ALA A 35 -16.67 -44.92 1.62
C ALA A 35 -15.74 -45.28 2.80
N ALA A 36 -16.16 -46.28 3.56
CA ALA A 36 -15.45 -46.85 4.70
C ALA A 36 -14.94 -48.26 4.32
N ALA A 37 -13.69 -48.59 4.64
CA ALA A 37 -13.23 -49.85 5.27
C ALA A 37 -11.69 -49.99 5.21
N ALA A 38 -11.12 -50.38 6.35
CA ALA A 38 -9.71 -50.51 6.73
C ALA A 38 -9.08 -51.87 6.27
N PRO A 39 -8.00 -52.43 6.89
CA PRO A 39 -6.82 -51.88 7.58
C PRO A 39 -5.50 -52.51 7.05
N GLN A 40 -4.31 -51.88 7.19
CA GLN A 40 -3.03 -52.62 7.28
C GLN A 40 -1.97 -51.75 7.97
N SER A 41 -1.51 -52.14 9.16
CA SER A 41 -0.21 -51.73 9.70
C SER A 41 0.84 -52.77 9.26
N PRO A 42 2.07 -52.35 8.97
CA PRO A 42 3.14 -52.66 9.92
C PRO A 42 3.92 -51.43 10.37
N ALA A 43 4.35 -51.49 11.62
CA ALA A 43 5.21 -50.53 12.28
C ALA A 43 6.52 -50.32 11.51
N ILE A 44 6.85 -49.06 11.26
CA ILE A 44 8.22 -48.58 11.20
C ILE A 44 8.29 -47.50 12.27
N ALA A 45 9.12 -47.72 13.29
CA ALA A 45 9.34 -46.78 14.37
C ALA A 45 9.85 -45.45 13.79
N GLN A 46 8.94 -44.51 13.57
CA GLN A 46 9.29 -43.12 13.31
C GLN A 46 9.39 -42.46 14.68
N THR A 47 10.62 -42.38 15.15
CA THR A 47 11.06 -41.40 16.15
C THR A 47 10.29 -40.10 15.91
N PRO A 48 9.69 -39.44 16.91
CA PRO A 48 9.10 -38.14 16.69
C PRO A 48 10.22 -37.19 16.33
N ALA A 49 10.46 -37.01 15.03
CA ALA A 49 11.12 -35.85 14.51
C ALA A 49 10.19 -34.71 14.93
N THR A 50 10.57 -34.06 16.02
CA THR A 50 10.14 -32.71 16.32
C THR A 50 10.51 -31.91 15.09
N ALA A 51 9.57 -31.82 14.16
CA ALA A 51 9.60 -30.83 13.11
C ALA A 51 9.48 -29.51 13.87
N THR A 52 10.63 -29.01 14.33
CA THR A 52 10.81 -27.62 14.68
C THR A 52 10.44 -26.88 13.41
N ALA A 53 9.17 -26.48 13.31
CA ALA A 53 8.76 -25.41 12.41
C ALA A 53 9.83 -24.34 12.58
N PRO A 54 10.45 -23.84 11.49
CA PRO A 54 11.54 -22.90 11.61
C PRO A 54 11.07 -21.83 12.58
N ALA A 55 11.78 -21.70 13.71
CA ALA A 55 11.53 -20.64 14.65
C ALA A 55 11.55 -19.39 13.80
N ARG A 56 10.39 -18.75 13.63
CA ARG A 56 10.28 -17.47 12.93
C ARG A 56 11.28 -16.61 13.69
N SER A 57 12.44 -16.33 13.10
CA SER A 57 13.43 -15.44 13.70
C SER A 57 12.63 -14.26 14.20
N GLU A 58 12.67 -13.98 15.50
CA GLU A 58 11.84 -12.93 16.12
C GLU A 58 12.23 -11.51 15.66
N THR A 59 12.93 -11.43 14.53
CA THR A 59 12.95 -10.29 13.64
C THR A 59 11.53 -10.12 13.08
N GLY A 60 10.86 -9.03 13.47
CA GLY A 60 9.54 -8.68 12.96
C GLY A 60 9.45 -8.68 11.42
N ALA A 61 8.26 -8.43 10.88
CA ALA A 61 8.02 -8.37 9.44
C ALA A 61 9.17 -7.63 8.71
N PRO A 62 9.72 -8.17 7.60
CA PRO A 62 10.87 -7.59 6.93
C PRO A 62 10.64 -6.10 6.68
N ALA A 63 11.65 -5.27 6.89
CA ALA A 63 11.49 -3.81 7.00
C ALA A 63 10.72 -3.17 5.82
N TYR A 64 10.86 -3.70 4.60
CA TYR A 64 10.09 -3.24 3.44
C TYR A 64 8.57 -3.47 3.60
N GLN A 65 8.14 -4.54 4.29
CA GLN A 65 6.74 -4.78 4.62
C GLN A 65 6.23 -3.76 5.65
N GLN A 66 7.06 -3.36 6.61
CA GLN A 66 6.69 -2.28 7.54
C GLN A 66 6.51 -0.95 6.79
N VAL A 67 7.37 -0.66 5.80
CA VAL A 67 7.18 0.50 4.90
C VAL A 67 5.87 0.38 4.15
N ALA A 68 5.54 -0.78 3.58
CA ALA A 68 4.27 -1.00 2.87
C ALA A 68 3.04 -0.84 3.78
N HIS A 69 3.08 -1.39 5.00
CA HIS A 69 2.01 -1.24 5.99
C HIS A 69 1.83 0.22 6.40
N PHE A 70 2.94 0.92 6.66
CA PHE A 70 2.91 2.34 7.00
C PHE A 70 2.28 3.17 5.88
N TYR A 71 2.76 3.07 4.65
CA TYR A 71 2.24 3.88 3.55
C TYR A 71 0.78 3.57 3.24
N GLY A 72 0.35 2.31 3.32
CA GLY A 72 -1.06 1.94 3.17
C GLY A 72 -1.93 2.61 4.23
N ALA A 73 -1.65 2.34 5.50
CA ALA A 73 -2.43 2.90 6.61
C ALA A 73 -2.36 4.43 6.67
N TYR A 74 -1.21 5.02 6.34
CA TYR A 74 -1.01 6.46 6.37
C TYR A 74 -1.80 7.17 5.26
N ILE A 75 -1.77 6.65 4.02
CA ILE A 75 -2.56 7.19 2.91
C ILE A 75 -4.06 7.08 3.22
N ASP A 76 -4.52 5.94 3.75
CA ASP A 76 -5.92 5.78 4.19
C ASP A 76 -6.30 6.78 5.28
N ALA A 77 -5.41 7.01 6.26
CA ALA A 77 -5.64 7.97 7.33
C ALA A 77 -5.72 9.42 6.82
N VAL A 78 -4.83 9.86 5.92
CA VAL A 78 -4.87 11.25 5.42
C VAL A 78 -6.01 11.51 4.44
N THR A 79 -6.61 10.48 3.85
CA THR A 79 -7.80 10.61 2.99
C THR A 79 -9.12 10.58 3.76
N ALA A 80 -9.14 10.00 4.96
CA ALA A 80 -10.34 9.91 5.78
C ALA A 80 -10.74 11.27 6.39
N GLU A 81 -12.05 11.56 6.43
CA GLU A 81 -12.62 12.85 6.88
C GLU A 81 -12.20 13.29 8.29
N ASN A 82 -11.71 12.38 9.14
CA ASN A 82 -11.21 12.67 10.49
C ASN A 82 -9.92 11.93 10.84
N GLY A 83 -9.13 11.55 9.83
CA GLY A 83 -7.97 10.67 10.05
C GLY A 83 -6.70 11.36 10.54
N GLY A 84 -6.72 12.68 10.81
CA GLY A 84 -5.52 13.43 11.26
C GLY A 84 -4.89 12.89 12.54
N ARG A 85 -5.70 12.47 13.53
CA ARG A 85 -5.19 11.84 14.76
C ARG A 85 -4.54 10.49 14.46
N LEU A 86 -5.19 9.67 13.63
CA LEU A 86 -4.64 8.37 13.21
C LEU A 86 -3.33 8.54 12.42
N ALA A 87 -3.27 9.50 11.49
CA ALA A 87 -2.05 9.83 10.75
C ALA A 87 -0.90 10.21 11.69
N THR A 88 -1.19 10.98 12.75
CA THR A 88 -0.22 11.35 13.78
C THR A 88 0.25 10.12 14.58
N ASP A 89 -0.66 9.25 15.00
CA ASP A 89 -0.35 8.03 15.73
C ASP A 89 0.49 7.06 14.89
N LEU A 90 0.16 6.90 13.61
CA LEU A 90 0.94 6.12 12.64
C LEU A 90 2.35 6.69 12.47
N ARG A 91 2.49 8.01 12.35
CA ARG A 91 3.81 8.66 12.31
C ARG A 91 4.62 8.34 13.56
N ASN A 92 4.02 8.43 14.75
CA ASN A 92 4.69 8.12 16.01
C ASN A 92 5.11 6.65 16.12
N PHE A 93 4.29 5.73 15.59
CA PHE A 93 4.56 4.29 15.63
C PHE A 93 5.63 3.87 14.63
N TYR A 94 5.58 4.34 13.38
CA TYR A 94 6.45 3.84 12.32
C TYR A 94 7.74 4.65 12.12
N LEU A 95 7.75 5.94 12.43
CA LEU A 95 8.90 6.81 12.19
C LEU A 95 9.77 6.95 13.46
N THR A 96 11.08 7.13 13.26
CA THR A 96 11.95 7.56 14.36
C THR A 96 11.62 9.00 14.78
N ARG A 97 11.90 9.36 16.04
CA ARG A 97 11.70 10.73 16.54
C ARG A 97 12.46 11.76 15.69
N GLN A 98 13.73 11.49 15.41
CA GLN A 98 14.58 12.36 14.60
C GLN A 98 14.05 12.55 13.17
N LEU A 99 13.42 11.53 12.57
CA LEU A 99 12.77 11.70 11.28
C LEU A 99 11.53 12.60 11.40
N ARG A 100 10.67 12.40 12.41
CA ARG A 100 9.49 13.24 12.62
C ARG A 100 9.85 14.72 12.78
N GLU A 101 10.91 15.04 13.51
CA GLU A 101 11.40 16.42 13.68
C GLU A 101 11.86 17.04 12.35
N ARG A 102 12.62 16.27 11.55
CA ARG A 102 13.06 16.71 10.21
C ARG A 102 11.89 16.90 9.25
N LEU A 103 10.90 16.00 9.30
CA LEU A 103 9.69 16.13 8.50
C LEU A 103 8.91 17.38 8.91
N SER A 104 8.66 17.60 10.20
CA SER A 104 7.94 18.79 10.68
C SER A 104 8.63 20.09 10.23
N THR A 105 9.95 20.14 10.31
CA THR A 105 10.75 21.28 9.82
C THR A 105 10.61 21.47 8.30
N TRP A 106 10.59 20.39 7.54
CA TRP A 106 10.41 20.45 6.08
C TRP A 106 8.97 20.87 5.73
N GLU A 107 7.97 20.33 6.40
CA GLU A 107 6.55 20.61 6.19
C GLU A 107 6.22 22.08 6.42
N GLN A 108 6.78 22.67 7.49
CA GLN A 108 6.63 24.10 7.78
C GLN A 108 7.19 24.99 6.65
N ARG A 109 8.26 24.56 5.99
CA ARG A 109 8.89 25.33 4.90
C ARG A 109 8.21 25.14 3.55
N ASN A 110 7.68 23.94 3.29
CA ASN A 110 7.19 23.55 1.97
C ASN A 110 5.66 23.55 1.87
N HIS A 111 4.95 23.68 3.00
CA HIS A 111 3.49 23.63 3.05
C HIS A 111 2.91 22.38 2.35
N ALA A 112 3.58 21.25 2.52
CA ALA A 112 3.28 19.97 1.90
C ALA A 112 3.46 18.85 2.92
N ASP A 113 2.87 17.67 2.68
CA ASP A 113 3.08 16.49 3.50
C ASP A 113 4.50 15.96 3.32
N GLY A 114 5.28 15.88 4.40
CA GLY A 114 6.68 15.47 4.36
C GLY A 114 6.90 13.97 4.13
N VAL A 115 5.91 13.13 4.45
CA VAL A 115 5.95 11.68 4.19
C VAL A 115 5.71 11.40 2.70
N LEU A 116 4.81 12.18 2.08
CA LEU A 116 4.45 12.05 0.66
C LEU A 116 5.30 12.92 -0.27
N ARG A 117 6.02 13.90 0.30
CA ARG A 117 6.73 14.98 -0.42
C ARG A 117 5.82 15.72 -1.41
N ALA A 118 4.55 15.91 -1.05
CA ALA A 118 3.54 16.44 -1.95
C ALA A 118 2.43 17.20 -1.19
N GLN A 119 1.71 18.08 -1.90
CA GLN A 119 0.57 18.83 -1.35
C GLN A 119 -0.74 18.03 -1.37
N ASN A 120 -0.82 17.03 -2.25
CA ASN A 120 -1.99 16.20 -2.46
C ASN A 120 -1.70 14.74 -2.07
N THR A 121 -2.76 13.95 -1.98
CA THR A 121 -2.66 12.51 -1.68
C THR A 121 -2.59 11.69 -2.97
N PRO A 122 -1.70 10.69 -3.06
CA PRO A 122 -1.61 9.82 -4.23
C PRO A 122 -2.83 8.90 -4.35
N LEU A 123 -3.15 8.50 -5.58
CA LEU A 123 -4.23 7.57 -5.91
C LEU A 123 -3.86 6.12 -5.63
N ALA A 124 -2.57 5.80 -5.73
CA ALA A 124 -2.02 4.48 -5.46
C ALA A 124 -0.53 4.59 -5.11
N PHE A 125 -0.01 3.54 -4.46
CA PHE A 125 1.41 3.41 -4.19
C PHE A 125 1.89 1.99 -4.46
N ARG A 126 3.21 1.84 -4.61
CA ARG A 126 3.90 0.55 -4.63
C ARG A 126 5.21 0.68 -3.89
N VAL A 127 5.52 -0.29 -3.04
CA VAL A 127 6.81 -0.40 -2.34
C VAL A 127 7.61 -1.54 -2.96
N THR A 128 8.86 -1.26 -3.31
CA THR A 128 9.81 -2.25 -3.80
C THR A 128 10.98 -2.33 -2.81
N PRO A 129 11.41 -3.53 -2.38
CA PRO A 129 12.59 -3.67 -1.54
C PRO A 129 13.84 -3.23 -2.31
N GLY A 130 14.78 -2.62 -1.59
CA GLY A 130 16.12 -2.31 -2.07
C GLY A 130 17.18 -3.06 -1.26
N ASP A 131 18.42 -2.62 -1.41
CA ASP A 131 19.56 -3.22 -0.72
C ASP A 131 19.60 -2.87 0.77
N SER A 132 20.43 -3.60 1.52
CA SER A 132 20.67 -3.38 2.94
C SER A 132 22.17 -3.25 3.21
N ALA A 133 22.54 -2.27 4.02
CA ALA A 133 23.93 -1.92 4.33
C ALA A 133 24.00 -1.07 5.60
N ALA A 134 25.12 -1.18 6.34
CA ALA A 134 25.43 -0.31 7.48
C ALA A 134 24.31 -0.19 8.54
N GLY A 135 23.63 -1.30 8.88
CA GLY A 135 22.53 -1.29 9.87
C GLY A 135 21.21 -0.71 9.34
N HIS A 136 21.14 -0.45 8.04
CA HIS A 136 19.95 0.09 7.38
C HIS A 136 19.53 -0.76 6.19
N THR A 137 18.29 -0.57 5.80
CA THR A 137 17.71 -1.15 4.60
C THR A 137 16.91 -0.10 3.87
N TRP A 138 16.93 -0.15 2.55
CA TRP A 138 16.28 0.82 1.69
C TRP A 138 15.09 0.19 0.98
N SER A 139 14.11 1.02 0.66
CA SER A 139 12.95 0.65 -0.15
C SER A 139 12.58 1.83 -1.04
N THR A 140 12.11 1.55 -2.24
CA THR A 140 11.59 2.58 -3.14
C THR A 140 10.07 2.59 -3.04
N VAL A 141 9.50 3.74 -2.70
CA VAL A 141 8.06 3.97 -2.72
C VAL A 141 7.69 4.76 -3.96
N ARG A 142 6.99 4.13 -4.88
CA ARG A 142 6.43 4.80 -6.06
C ARG A 142 5.02 5.28 -5.73
N LEU A 143 4.80 6.58 -5.80
CA LEU A 143 3.48 7.21 -5.64
C LEU A 143 2.87 7.48 -7.02
N THR A 144 1.56 7.30 -7.16
CA THR A 144 0.83 7.45 -8.42
C THR A 144 -0.20 8.57 -8.29
N TRP A 145 -0.11 9.56 -9.17
CA TRP A 145 -0.87 10.82 -9.05
C TRP A 145 -2.02 10.95 -10.04
N SER A 146 -1.97 10.20 -11.13
CA SER A 146 -2.99 10.24 -12.19
C SER A 146 -3.24 8.85 -12.76
N THR A 147 -4.44 8.65 -13.28
CA THR A 147 -4.85 7.45 -14.02
C THR A 147 -4.99 7.78 -15.51
N GLY A 148 -5.00 6.76 -16.36
CA GLY A 148 -5.15 6.91 -17.81
C GLY A 148 -3.93 6.42 -18.59
N LYS A 149 -3.81 6.86 -19.85
CA LYS A 149 -2.76 6.37 -20.76
C LYS A 149 -1.34 6.72 -20.31
N HIS A 150 -1.16 7.87 -19.64
CA HIS A 150 0.14 8.34 -19.15
C HIS A 150 0.04 8.72 -17.67
N PRO A 151 0.09 7.74 -16.76
CA PRO A 151 0.09 7.99 -15.32
C PRO A 151 1.37 8.74 -14.90
N THR A 152 1.22 9.68 -13.97
CA THR A 152 2.32 10.45 -13.39
C THR A 152 2.76 9.80 -12.09
N TYR A 153 4.08 9.70 -11.89
CA TYR A 153 4.68 9.08 -10.71
C TYR A 153 5.69 9.99 -10.03
N SER A 154 5.84 9.82 -8.72
CA SER A 154 7.06 10.22 -7.99
C SER A 154 7.64 9.01 -7.28
N TYR A 155 8.91 9.10 -6.92
CA TYR A 155 9.67 8.04 -6.27
C TYR A 155 10.28 8.59 -5.00
N LEU A 156 10.13 7.85 -3.91
CA LEU A 156 10.73 8.16 -2.63
C LEU A 156 11.69 7.03 -2.24
N THR A 157 12.90 7.40 -1.86
CA THR A 157 13.85 6.51 -1.22
C THR A 157 13.59 6.51 0.29
N VAL A 158 13.14 5.37 0.82
CA VAL A 158 12.80 5.19 2.23
C VAL A 158 13.87 4.34 2.89
N ARG A 159 14.47 4.86 3.95
CA ARG A 159 15.48 4.17 4.76
C ARG A 159 14.85 3.70 6.06
N SER A 160 15.00 2.43 6.38
CA SER A 160 14.59 1.83 7.65
C SER A 160 15.81 1.38 8.45
N ASP A 161 15.71 1.50 9.77
CA ASP A 161 16.70 1.01 10.71
C ASP A 161 16.49 -0.50 10.96
N LEU A 162 17.53 -1.32 10.75
CA LEU A 162 17.40 -2.78 10.86
C LEU A 162 17.22 -3.26 12.30
N ASN A 163 17.69 -2.50 13.28
CA ASN A 163 17.57 -2.86 14.69
C ASN A 163 16.14 -2.64 15.22
N THR A 164 15.49 -1.57 14.79
CA THR A 164 14.16 -1.17 15.29
C THR A 164 13.02 -1.43 14.31
N GLY A 165 13.32 -1.67 13.03
CA GLY A 165 12.34 -1.74 11.93
C GLY A 165 11.73 -0.38 11.55
N LYS A 166 11.98 0.68 12.32
CA LYS A 166 11.39 2.00 12.11
C LYS A 166 12.00 2.70 10.90
N ILE A 167 11.16 3.50 10.25
CA ILE A 167 11.57 4.36 9.14
C ILE A 167 12.40 5.51 9.72
N SER A 168 13.63 5.63 9.25
CA SER A 168 14.64 6.58 9.73
C SER A 168 15.03 7.63 8.68
N GLY A 169 14.56 7.50 7.45
CA GLY A 169 14.76 8.50 6.39
C GLY A 169 13.72 8.39 5.27
N ILE A 170 13.35 9.53 4.69
CA ILE A 170 12.55 9.65 3.47
C ILE A 170 13.23 10.74 2.62
N GLY A 171 13.66 10.39 1.41
CA GLY A 171 14.25 11.29 0.43
C GLY A 171 13.68 11.06 -0.97
N ASP A 172 14.01 11.96 -1.88
CA ASP A 172 13.66 11.87 -3.31
C ASP A 172 14.73 11.08 -4.09
#